data_AF-D4DP69-F1
#
_entry.id   AF-D4DP69-F1
#
_cell.length_a   1.000
_cell.length_b   1.000
_cell.length_c   1.000
_cell.angle_alpha   90.00
_cell.angle_beta   90.00
_cell.angle_gamma   90.00
#
_symmetry.space_group_name_H-M   'P 1'
#
loop_
_entity.id
_entity.type
_entity.pdbx_description
1 polymer ?
#
loop_
_entity_poly.entity_id
_entity_poly.type
_entity_poly.pdbx_seq_one_letter_code
_entity_poly.pdbx_strand_id
1 'polypeptide(L)'
;MLLALSGRSHQVYTAVCLHYQGRIFHALNTNHVAFKPLTEAETAAYIRSREPLDKAGAYGIQGLGGIFVRELSGSFTGVMGLPAYETCELLRQAGYAVPPFA
;
A
#
# COMPACT_ATOMS: atom_id res chain seq x y z
N MET A 1 2.63 -12.53 12.01
CA MET A 1 2.36 -11.11 11.64
C MET A 1 0.87 -10.79 11.69
N LEU A 2 0.00 -11.51 10.99
CA LEU A 2 -1.46 -11.27 10.96
C LEU A 2 -2.12 -11.01 12.33
N LEU A 3 -1.86 -11.86 13.33
CA LEU A 3 -2.41 -11.66 14.68
C LEU A 3 -1.93 -10.38 15.37
N ALA A 4 -0.74 -9.87 15.02
CA ALA A 4 -0.23 -8.60 15.57
C ALA A 4 -0.92 -7.37 14.95
N LEU A 5 -1.52 -7.52 13.76
CA LEU A 5 -2.30 -6.50 13.06
C LEU A 5 -3.82 -6.63 13.34
N SER A 6 -4.27 -7.80 13.78
CA SER A 6 -5.67 -8.10 14.11
C SER A 6 -6.30 -7.02 15.00
N GLY A 7 -7.42 -6.45 14.53
CA GLY A 7 -8.19 -5.44 15.27
C GLY A 7 -7.46 -4.12 15.52
N ARG A 8 -6.34 -3.86 14.83
CA ARG A 8 -5.49 -2.67 15.03
C ARG A 8 -5.37 -1.86 13.75
N SER A 9 -4.91 -0.63 13.91
CA SER A 9 -4.45 0.19 12.79
C SER A 9 -2.93 0.14 12.69
N HIS A 10 -2.42 0.10 11.47
CA HIS A 10 -1.00 0.17 11.15
C HIS A 10 -0.74 1.11 9.98
N GLN A 11 0.52 1.49 9.78
CA GLN A 11 0.93 2.38 8.72
C GLN A 11 1.64 1.63 7.60
N VAL A 12 1.35 2.02 6.36
CA VAL A 12 2.09 1.60 5.17
C VAL A 12 2.70 2.84 4.54
N TYR A 13 4.03 2.89 4.52
CA TYR A 13 4.79 3.98 3.93
C TYR A 13 5.31 3.54 2.56
N THR A 14 5.03 4.34 1.54
CA THR A 14 5.55 4.10 0.19
C THR A 14 6.23 5.36 -0.31
N ALA A 15 7.54 5.27 -0.49
CA ALA A 15 8.34 6.35 -1.05
C ALA A 15 8.52 6.12 -2.56
N VAL A 16 8.40 7.20 -3.34
CA VAL A 16 8.76 7.24 -4.76
C VAL A 16 9.87 8.25 -4.96
N CYS A 17 10.86 7.90 -5.77
CA CYS A 17 11.99 8.74 -6.10
C CYS A 17 12.19 8.74 -7.63
N LEU A 18 12.30 9.94 -8.20
CA LEU A 18 12.60 10.17 -9.60
C LEU A 18 13.94 10.91 -9.71
N HIS A 19 14.92 10.27 -10.34
CA HIS A 19 16.16 10.92 -10.71
C HIS A 19 16.14 11.23 -12.21
N TYR A 20 16.20 12.52 -12.56
CA TYR A 20 16.11 12.97 -13.95
C TYR A 20 16.98 14.20 -14.21
N GLN A 21 17.80 14.15 -15.26
CA GLN A 21 18.70 15.25 -15.66
C GLN A 21 19.54 15.83 -14.50
N GLY A 22 20.06 14.96 -13.63
CA GLY A 22 20.85 15.37 -12.47
C GLY A 22 20.06 15.98 -11.31
N ARG A 23 18.72 15.96 -11.37
CA ARG A 23 17.82 16.39 -10.29
C ARG A 23 17.15 15.18 -9.66
N ILE A 24 16.94 15.24 -8.34
CA ILE A 24 16.21 14.22 -7.58
C ILE A 24 14.89 14.84 -7.09
N PHE A 25 13.79 14.17 -7.40
CA PHE A 25 12.46 14.45 -6.87
C PHE A 25 12.02 13.24 -6.05
N HIS A 26 11.36 13.48 -4.92
CA HIS A 26 10.87 12.38 -4.09
C HIS A 26 9.59 12.78 -3.37
N ALA A 27 8.79 11.78 -3.05
CA ALA A 27 7.58 11.92 -2.25
C ALA A 27 7.43 10.70 -1.34
N LEU A 28 6.88 10.92 -0.15
CA LEU A 28 6.49 9.88 0.79
C LEU A 28 4.97 9.88 0.91
N ASN A 29 4.34 8.77 0.55
CA ASN A 29 2.92 8.55 0.78
C ASN A 29 2.73 7.71 2.06
N THR A 30 1.98 8.24 3.02
CA THR A 30 1.68 7.59 4.30
C THR A 30 0.22 7.14 4.32
N ASN A 31 0.00 5.86 4.59
CA ASN A 31 -1.32 5.26 4.62
C ASN A 31 -1.61 4.68 6.01
N HIS A 32 -2.83 4.84 6.50
CA HIS A 32 -3.33 4.17 7.69
C HIS A 32 -4.32 3.08 7.28
N VAL A 33 -4.03 1.84 7.66
CA VAL A 33 -4.88 0.68 7.38
C VAL A 33 -5.39 0.13 8.70
N ALA A 34 -6.70 0.01 8.85
CA ALA A 34 -7.32 -0.60 10.02
C ALA A 34 -7.83 -2.00 9.68
N PHE A 35 -7.42 -3.00 10.46
CA PHE A 35 -7.92 -4.35 10.35
C PHE A 35 -9.17 -4.56 11.21
N LYS A 36 -10.06 -5.43 10.74
CA LYS A 36 -11.05 -6.06 11.63
C LYS A 36 -10.34 -7.01 12.60
N PRO A 37 -10.95 -7.36 13.74
CA PRO A 37 -10.49 -8.51 14.52
C PRO A 37 -10.50 -9.78 13.67
N LEU A 38 -9.38 -10.50 13.69
CA LEU A 38 -9.19 -11.76 12.99
C LEU A 38 -9.35 -12.93 13.96
N THR A 39 -10.08 -13.94 13.52
CA THR A 39 -10.15 -15.23 14.22
C THR A 39 -8.98 -16.13 13.82
N GLU A 40 -8.71 -17.15 14.63
CA GLU A 40 -7.71 -18.18 14.30
C GLU A 40 -8.09 -18.93 13.03
N ALA A 41 -9.38 -19.21 12.82
CA ALA A 41 -9.89 -19.91 11.64
C ALA A 41 -9.61 -19.12 10.35
N GLU A 42 -9.89 -17.80 10.35
CA GLU A 42 -9.59 -16.92 9.21
C GLU A 42 -8.10 -16.83 8.94
N THR A 43 -7.30 -16.66 10.00
CA THR A 43 -5.83 -16.57 9.89
C THR A 43 -5.25 -17.85 9.30
N ALA A 44 -5.69 -19.03 9.78
CA ALA A 44 -5.26 -20.31 9.27
C ALA A 44 -5.71 -20.55 7.82
N ALA A 45 -6.92 -20.14 7.46
CA ALA A 45 -7.42 -20.24 6.09
C ALA A 45 -6.61 -19.38 5.12
N TYR A 46 -6.28 -18.15 5.51
CA TYR A 46 -5.48 -17.27 4.67
C TYR A 46 -4.03 -17.73 4.53
N ILE A 47 -3.43 -18.29 5.58
CA ILE A 47 -2.09 -18.90 5.47
C ILE A 47 -2.11 -20.08 4.48
N ARG A 48 -3.17 -20.90 4.49
CA ARG A 48 -3.32 -22.02 3.54
C ARG A 48 -3.46 -21.57 2.08
N SER A 49 -3.95 -20.36 1.81
CA SER A 49 -4.00 -19.83 0.43
C SER A 49 -2.61 -19.53 -0.13
N ARG A 50 -1.58 -19.43 0.73
CA ARG A 50 -0.20 -19.06 0.41
C ARG A 50 0.00 -17.61 -0.07
N GLU A 51 -1.07 -16.84 -0.25
CA GLU A 51 -1.01 -15.40 -0.53
C GLU A 51 -0.16 -14.59 0.47
N PRO A 52 -0.15 -14.85 1.79
CA PRO A 52 0.64 -14.01 2.70
C PRO A 52 2.16 -14.19 2.57
N LEU A 53 2.65 -15.21 1.85
CA LEU A 53 4.05 -15.63 1.92
C LEU A 53 5.02 -14.70 1.19
N ASP A 54 4.54 -13.93 0.20
CA ASP A 54 5.34 -12.95 -0.56
C ASP A 54 5.03 -11.50 -0.15
N LYS A 55 4.30 -11.28 0.95
CA LYS A 55 3.81 -9.96 1.37
C LYS A 55 4.46 -9.49 2.66
N ALA A 56 5.01 -8.26 2.64
CA ALA A 56 5.33 -7.56 3.87
C ALA A 56 4.06 -7.38 4.72
N GLY A 57 4.14 -7.62 6.03
CA GLY A 57 2.95 -7.61 6.89
C GLY A 57 2.11 -8.88 6.82
N ALA A 58 2.45 -9.82 5.95
CA ALA A 58 1.72 -11.06 5.69
C ALA A 58 0.28 -10.85 5.22
N TYR A 59 0.00 -9.79 4.43
CA TYR A 59 -1.25 -9.65 3.69
C TYR A 59 -1.08 -8.76 2.44
N GLY A 60 -1.94 -8.94 1.44
CA GLY A 60 -2.07 -8.03 0.29
C GLY A 60 -3.48 -7.45 0.23
N ILE A 61 -3.62 -6.12 0.17
CA ILE A 61 -4.94 -5.44 0.12
C ILE A 61 -5.71 -5.72 -1.18
N GLN A 62 -5.00 -6.05 -2.25
CA GLN A 62 -5.54 -6.35 -3.58
C GLN A 62 -6.00 -7.80 -3.77
N GLY A 63 -5.61 -8.68 -2.85
CA GLY A 63 -5.94 -10.10 -2.88
C GLY A 63 -7.00 -10.46 -1.84
N LEU A 64 -7.00 -11.72 -1.42
CA LEU A 64 -7.88 -12.21 -0.36
C LEU A 64 -7.64 -11.46 0.96
N GLY A 65 -6.43 -10.94 1.20
CA GLY A 65 -6.11 -10.14 2.38
C GLY A 65 -6.94 -8.85 2.51
N GLY A 66 -7.53 -8.36 1.41
CA GLY A 66 -8.41 -7.20 1.40
C GLY A 66 -9.65 -7.37 2.30
N ILE A 67 -10.13 -8.60 2.52
CA ILE A 67 -11.29 -8.87 3.39
C ILE A 67 -11.03 -8.55 4.87
N PHE A 68 -9.77 -8.38 5.26
CA PHE A 68 -9.38 -8.02 6.63
C PHE A 68 -9.39 -6.51 6.86
N VAL A 69 -9.31 -5.71 5.79
CA VAL A 69 -9.21 -4.26 5.87
C VAL A 69 -10.60 -3.68 6.10
N ARG A 70 -10.81 -3.12 7.29
CA ARG A 70 -12.04 -2.41 7.67
C ARG A 70 -12.03 -0.97 7.16
N GLU A 71 -10.87 -0.34 7.13
CA GLU A 71 -10.72 1.07 6.72
C GLU A 71 -9.32 1.30 6.13
N LEU A 72 -9.26 2.13 5.10
CA LEU A 72 -8.03 2.69 4.55
C LEU A 72 -8.17 4.21 4.49
N SER A 73 -7.25 4.91 5.14
CA SER A 73 -7.06 6.36 5.00
C SER A 73 -5.71 6.62 4.34
N GLY A 74 -5.74 7.23 3.15
CA GLY A 74 -4.57 7.44 2.29
C GLY A 74 -4.82 6.99 0.85
N SER A 75 -3.79 6.46 0.20
CA SER A 75 -3.78 6.01 -1.18
C SER A 75 -3.78 4.48 -1.28
N PHE A 76 -4.82 3.90 -1.89
CA PHE A 76 -4.83 2.48 -2.23
C PHE A 76 -3.64 2.09 -3.12
N THR A 77 -3.31 2.93 -4.10
CA THR A 77 -2.13 2.72 -4.97
C THR A 77 -0.82 2.82 -4.20
N GLY A 78 -0.77 3.70 -3.19
CA GLY A 78 0.34 3.77 -2.24
C GLY A 78 0.53 2.47 -1.48
N VAL A 79 -0.54 1.91 -0.90
CA VAL A 79 -0.49 0.60 -0.21
C VAL A 79 -0.11 -0.55 -1.15
N MET A 80 -0.53 -0.48 -2.42
CA MET A 80 -0.14 -1.43 -3.46
C MET A 80 1.34 -1.37 -3.84
N GLY A 81 2.04 -0.28 -3.51
CA GLY A 81 3.49 -0.13 -3.70
C GLY A 81 3.92 0.96 -4.66
N LEU A 82 3.00 1.65 -5.35
CA LEU A 82 3.34 2.84 -6.16
C LEU A 82 2.24 3.90 -6.01
N PRO A 83 2.47 4.99 -5.26
CA PRO A 83 1.48 6.03 -5.06
C PRO A 83 1.31 6.82 -6.36
N ALA A 84 0.26 6.49 -7.11
CA ALA A 84 0.10 6.94 -8.50
C ALA A 84 -0.03 8.46 -8.61
N TYR A 85 -0.76 9.08 -7.68
CA TYR A 85 -0.90 10.53 -7.61
C TYR A 85 0.45 11.22 -7.45
N GLU A 86 1.20 10.87 -6.40
CA GLU A 86 2.52 11.44 -6.12
C GLU A 86 3.50 11.16 -7.27
N THR A 87 3.44 9.96 -7.86
CA THR A 87 4.28 9.60 -9.02
C THR A 87 4.01 10.51 -10.22
N CYS A 88 2.74 10.77 -10.54
CA CYS A 88 2.36 11.70 -11.61
C CYS A 88 2.80 13.13 -11.29
N GLU A 89 2.69 13.59 -10.04
CA GLU A 89 3.18 14.91 -9.63
C GLU A 89 4.69 15.03 -9.83
N LEU A 90 5.48 14.02 -9.45
CA LEU A 90 6.94 14.04 -9.66
C LEU A 90 7.29 14.08 -11.15
N LEU A 91 6.59 13.30 -11.99
CA LEU A 91 6.79 13.32 -13.44
C LEU A 91 6.47 14.70 -14.03
N ARG A 92 5.37 15.34 -13.61
CA ARG A 92 5.01 16.69 -14.04
C ARG A 92 6.07 17.72 -13.63
N GLN A 93 6.59 17.64 -12.40
CA GLN A 93 7.67 18.51 -11.92
C GLN A 93 8.98 18.34 -12.70
N ALA A 94 9.23 17.13 -13.21
CA ALA A 94 10.36 16.83 -14.09
C ALA A 94 10.13 17.25 -15.56
N GLY A 95 8.95 17.78 -15.91
CA GLY A 95 8.62 18.23 -17.26
C GLY A 95 8.13 17.13 -18.20
N TYR A 96 7.74 15.96 -17.68
CA TYR A 96 7.16 14.89 -18.47
C TYR A 96 5.65 15.08 -18.66
N ALA A 97 5.16 14.68 -19.85
CA ALA A 97 3.75 14.58 -20.10
C ALA A 97 3.13 13.46 -19.26
N VAL A 98 2.13 13.81 -18.46
CA VAL A 98 1.27 12.87 -17.75
C VAL A 98 -0.14 12.98 -18.33
N PRO A 99 -0.96 11.92 -18.29
CA PRO A 99 -2.33 12.01 -18.79
C PRO A 99 -3.09 13.17 -18.11
N PRO A 100 -3.91 13.94 -18.86
CA PRO A 100 -4.61 15.10 -18.35
C PRO A 100 -5.88 14.69 -17.60
N PHE A 101 -5.72 13.88 -16.55
CA PHE A 101 -6.81 13.60 -15.62
C PHE A 101 -7.05 14.88 -14.81
N ALA A 102 -8.15 15.56 -15.11
CA ALA A 102 -8.59 16.79 -14.44
C ALA A 102 -8.93 16.55 -12.97
#